data_AF-A0A0F8Z595-F1
#
_entry.id   AF-A0A0F8Z595-F1
#
_cell.length_a   1.000
_cell.length_b   1.000
_cell.length_c   1.000
_cell.angle_alpha   90.00
_cell.angle_beta   90.00
_cell.angle_gamma   90.00
#
_symmetry.space_group_name_H-M   'P 1'
#
loop_
_entity.id
_entity.type
_entity.pdbx_description
1 polymer ?
#
loop_
_entity_poly.entity_id
_entity_poly.type
_entity_poly.pdbx_seq_one_letter_code
_entity_poly.pdbx_strand_id
1 'polypeptide(L)'
;STHFDNADVVKYQSYNVETCFKGLRKLAVGNTRDIEVASASSGVGALELVNFINAKQDMEVAGIIPTDCVWVTGIKGKSAIQNALFKTDALGVLAFMISGALPTIDGTEIHISAQYDEALASSGLSAPSTDVKHTSIVCAHKPSFRIGQRRGVTLEFNKNILTQQQQFVATARWDFGKISADSIKPVAGMLNVQHTA
;
A
#
# COMPACT_ATOMS: atom_id res chain seq x y z
N SER A 1 -3.15 21.06 -12.86
CA SER A 1 -2.55 19.71 -12.99
C SER A 1 -2.87 18.95 -11.73
N THR A 2 -3.84 18.04 -11.84
CA THR A 2 -4.61 17.44 -10.76
C THR A 2 -3.91 16.22 -10.15
N HIS A 3 -3.71 16.25 -8.84
CA HIS A 3 -3.39 15.04 -8.08
C HIS A 3 -4.64 14.14 -8.07
N PHE A 4 -4.46 12.84 -8.31
CA PHE A 4 -5.52 11.88 -8.65
C PHE A 4 -6.31 11.37 -7.44
N ASP A 5 -6.80 12.23 -6.54
CA ASP A 5 -7.65 11.83 -5.40
C ASP A 5 -8.55 13.01 -5.01
N ASN A 6 -9.81 13.04 -5.47
CA ASN A 6 -10.61 14.28 -5.51
C ASN A 6 -11.80 14.32 -4.52
N ALA A 7 -11.87 13.44 -3.53
CA ALA A 7 -13.04 13.31 -2.64
C ALA A 7 -12.85 13.82 -1.20
N ASP A 8 -11.63 14.11 -0.74
CA ASP A 8 -11.36 14.60 0.63
C ASP A 8 -10.56 15.92 0.56
N VAL A 9 -11.27 17.02 0.24
CA VAL A 9 -10.70 18.33 -0.14
C VAL A 9 -9.77 18.93 0.93
N VAL A 10 -9.86 18.49 2.19
CA VAL A 10 -9.00 18.93 3.30
C VAL A 10 -7.69 18.15 3.38
N LYS A 11 -7.68 16.87 2.96
CA LYS A 11 -6.48 16.01 2.95
C LYS A 11 -5.67 16.09 1.67
N TYR A 12 -6.22 16.59 0.57
CA TYR A 12 -5.55 16.54 -0.75
C TYR A 12 -4.98 17.88 -1.22
N GLN A 13 -4.48 18.70 -0.30
CA GLN A 13 -3.68 19.87 -0.68
C GLN A 13 -2.24 19.44 -0.96
N SER A 14 -1.55 20.07 -1.91
CA SER A 14 -0.19 19.68 -2.35
C SER A 14 0.88 19.73 -1.25
N TYR A 15 0.56 20.33 -0.10
CA TYR A 15 1.40 20.38 1.08
C TYR A 15 1.04 19.33 2.14
N ASN A 16 -0.01 18.53 1.95
CA ASN A 16 -0.33 17.48 2.90
C ASN A 16 0.67 16.33 2.75
N VAL A 17 1.25 15.90 3.87
CA VAL A 17 2.39 14.97 3.90
C VAL A 17 1.99 13.61 3.31
N GLU A 18 0.72 13.24 3.41
CA GLU A 18 0.17 11.98 2.88
C GLU A 18 0.11 11.95 1.34
N THR A 19 0.14 13.11 0.68
CA THR A 19 -0.09 13.25 -0.76
C THR A 19 1.10 13.84 -1.51
N CYS A 20 2.18 14.15 -0.79
CA CYS A 20 3.36 14.79 -1.37
C CYS A 20 4.19 13.85 -2.26
N PHE A 21 3.99 12.54 -2.17
CA PHE A 21 4.65 11.53 -3.00
C PHE A 21 3.67 10.65 -3.75
N LYS A 22 4.08 10.12 -4.91
CA LYS A 22 3.34 9.05 -5.57
C LYS A 22 3.44 7.79 -4.69
N GLY A 23 2.35 7.44 -4.01
CA GLY A 23 2.29 6.24 -3.16
C GLY A 23 2.56 4.95 -3.92
N LEU A 24 2.99 3.89 -3.20
CA LEU A 24 3.33 2.58 -3.77
C LEU A 24 2.21 2.01 -4.65
N ARG A 25 0.95 2.18 -4.25
CA ARG A 25 -0.21 1.73 -5.04
C ARG A 25 -0.27 2.38 -6.42
N LYS A 26 0.07 3.67 -6.54
CA LYS A 26 0.13 4.37 -7.83
C LYS A 26 1.26 3.87 -8.71
N LEU A 27 2.37 3.43 -8.10
CA LEU A 27 3.48 2.83 -8.83
C LEU A 27 3.17 1.40 -9.30
N ALA A 28 2.20 0.75 -8.65
CA ALA A 28 1.69 -0.56 -9.07
C ALA A 28 0.70 -0.45 -10.24
N VAL A 29 0.09 0.72 -10.50
CA VAL A 29 -0.89 0.89 -11.59
C VAL A 29 -0.25 0.53 -12.94
N GLY A 30 -0.72 -0.55 -13.54
CA GLY A 30 -0.20 -1.09 -14.81
C GLY A 30 0.69 -2.33 -14.66
N ASN A 31 1.07 -2.71 -13.42
CA ASN A 31 1.69 -4.00 -13.04
C ASN A 31 0.92 -4.63 -11.88
N THR A 32 -0.39 -4.72 -12.07
CA THR A 32 -1.32 -5.23 -11.07
C THR A 32 -2.14 -6.35 -11.67
N ARG A 33 -2.39 -7.37 -10.85
CA ARG A 33 -3.41 -8.36 -11.15
C ARG A 33 -4.71 -7.93 -10.51
N ASP A 34 -5.77 -8.00 -11.29
CA ASP A 34 -7.12 -7.93 -10.76
C ASP A 34 -7.44 -9.28 -10.12
N ILE A 35 -7.55 -9.28 -8.79
CA ILE A 35 -8.09 -10.40 -8.03
C ILE A 35 -9.49 -10.00 -7.63
N GLU A 36 -10.39 -10.08 -8.59
CA GLU A 36 -11.82 -9.96 -8.33
C GLU A 36 -12.33 -11.32 -7.82
N VAL A 37 -12.88 -11.39 -6.61
CA VAL A 37 -13.81 -12.47 -6.32
C VAL A 37 -15.09 -12.11 -7.06
N ALA A 38 -15.25 -12.69 -8.25
CA ALA A 38 -16.51 -12.61 -8.94
C ALA A 38 -17.59 -13.15 -8.00
N SER A 39 -18.60 -12.33 -7.78
CA SER A 39 -19.94 -12.77 -7.39
C SER A 39 -20.42 -13.81 -8.40
N ALA A 40 -20.02 -15.08 -8.27
CA ALA A 40 -20.50 -16.28 -8.96
C ALA A 40 -20.64 -16.27 -10.51
N SER A 41 -20.36 -15.19 -11.24
CA SER A 41 -20.72 -15.05 -12.66
C SER A 41 -19.55 -14.78 -13.61
N SER A 42 -18.33 -14.58 -13.10
CA SER A 42 -17.17 -14.30 -13.94
C SER A 42 -15.88 -14.95 -13.43
N GLY A 43 -15.86 -16.27 -13.25
CA GLY A 43 -14.66 -17.14 -13.37
C GLY A 43 -13.32 -16.79 -12.67
N VAL A 44 -13.22 -15.76 -11.83
CA VAL A 44 -11.99 -15.32 -11.16
C VAL A 44 -12.02 -15.80 -9.70
N GLY A 45 -10.95 -16.47 -9.29
CA GLY A 45 -10.85 -17.24 -8.04
C GLY A 45 -10.72 -16.40 -6.77
N ALA A 46 -10.87 -17.07 -5.62
CA ALA A 46 -10.58 -16.50 -4.31
C ALA A 46 -9.10 -16.09 -4.18
N LEU A 47 -8.77 -15.23 -3.21
CA LEU A 47 -7.36 -15.01 -2.85
C LEU A 47 -6.74 -16.33 -2.38
N GLU A 48 -5.70 -16.78 -3.08
CA GLU A 48 -4.95 -18.01 -2.82
C GLU A 48 -3.46 -17.69 -2.69
N LEU A 49 -2.68 -18.59 -2.07
CA LEU A 49 -1.23 -18.37 -1.90
C LEU A 49 -0.50 -18.22 -3.23
N VAL A 50 -0.95 -18.92 -4.29
CA VAL A 50 -0.36 -18.83 -5.63
C VAL A 50 -0.43 -17.39 -6.19
N ASN A 51 -1.41 -16.59 -5.78
CA ASN A 51 -1.52 -15.21 -6.22
C ASN A 51 -0.37 -14.33 -5.74
N PHE A 52 0.21 -14.62 -4.56
CA PHE A 52 1.34 -13.87 -4.02
C PHE A 52 2.63 -14.14 -4.81
N ILE A 53 2.86 -15.40 -5.20
CA ILE A 53 3.97 -15.79 -6.07
C ILE A 53 3.83 -15.12 -7.44
N ASN A 54 2.64 -15.21 -8.02
CA ASN A 54 2.35 -14.61 -9.33
C ASN A 54 2.52 -13.09 -9.32
N ALA A 55 2.05 -12.40 -8.26
CA ALA A 55 2.25 -10.97 -8.13
C ALA A 55 3.74 -10.59 -8.00
N LYS A 56 4.58 -11.43 -7.36
CA LYS A 56 6.03 -11.22 -7.39
C LYS A 56 6.64 -11.42 -8.79
N GLN A 57 6.10 -12.33 -9.61
CA GLN A 57 6.55 -12.53 -10.99
C GLN A 57 6.23 -11.33 -11.89
N ASP A 58 5.15 -10.62 -11.62
CA ASP A 58 4.79 -9.41 -12.37
C ASP A 58 5.69 -8.20 -12.01
N MET A 59 6.58 -8.35 -11.01
CA MET A 59 7.61 -7.36 -10.73
C MET A 59 8.75 -7.51 -11.74
N GLU A 60 9.11 -6.43 -12.42
CA GLU A 60 10.15 -6.44 -13.47
C GLU A 60 11.57 -6.30 -12.86
N VAL A 61 11.82 -6.99 -11.74
CA VAL A 61 13.09 -6.96 -11.02
C VAL A 61 13.80 -8.31 -11.20
N ALA A 62 15.05 -8.27 -11.66
CA ALA A 62 15.85 -9.48 -11.81
C ALA A 62 16.32 -10.01 -10.44
N GLY A 63 16.13 -11.31 -10.20
CA GLY A 63 16.67 -11.99 -9.00
C GLY A 63 15.99 -11.56 -7.69
N ILE A 64 14.67 -11.61 -7.63
CA ILE A 64 13.90 -11.23 -6.44
C ILE A 64 14.24 -12.16 -5.26
N ILE A 65 14.80 -11.58 -4.20
CA ILE A 65 15.01 -12.26 -2.92
C ILE A 65 13.80 -11.96 -2.03
N PRO A 66 13.11 -12.97 -1.46
CA PRO A 66 11.89 -12.73 -0.70
C PRO A 66 12.04 -11.81 0.51
N THR A 67 13.22 -11.79 1.14
CA THR A 67 13.54 -10.92 2.28
C THR A 67 13.66 -9.44 1.91
N ASP A 68 13.90 -9.14 0.63
CA ASP A 68 14.00 -7.78 0.09
C ASP A 68 12.65 -7.22 -0.34
N CYS A 69 11.63 -8.07 -0.40
CA CYS A 69 10.25 -7.66 -0.61
C CYS A 69 9.54 -7.35 0.70
N VAL A 70 8.47 -6.58 0.60
CA VAL A 70 7.50 -6.40 1.69
C VAL A 70 6.11 -6.30 1.09
N TRP A 71 5.15 -7.00 1.69
CA TRP A 71 3.74 -6.84 1.41
C TRP A 71 3.17 -5.71 2.27
N VAL A 72 2.43 -4.79 1.68
CA VAL A 72 1.77 -3.69 2.38
C VAL A 72 0.27 -3.78 2.11
N THR A 73 -0.51 -3.74 3.19
CA THR A 73 -1.97 -3.74 3.10
C THR A 73 -2.59 -3.06 4.33
N GLY A 74 -3.91 -2.87 4.31
CA GLY A 74 -4.68 -2.40 5.47
C GLY A 74 -5.33 -3.54 6.26
N ILE A 75 -6.28 -3.21 7.12
CA ILE A 75 -6.93 -4.16 8.05
C ILE A 75 -7.86 -5.13 7.30
N LYS A 76 -8.65 -4.66 6.33
CA LYS A 76 -9.50 -5.50 5.49
C LYS A 76 -8.67 -6.45 4.63
N GLY A 77 -7.53 -5.98 4.13
CA GLY A 77 -6.59 -6.83 3.39
C GLY A 77 -5.95 -7.90 4.28
N LYS A 78 -5.61 -7.57 5.53
CA LYS A 78 -5.19 -8.55 6.55
C LYS A 78 -6.21 -9.68 6.71
N SER A 79 -7.50 -9.34 6.83
CA SER A 79 -8.58 -10.32 6.95
C SER A 79 -8.65 -11.26 5.73
N ALA A 80 -8.52 -10.71 4.52
CA ALA A 80 -8.49 -11.51 3.30
C ALA A 80 -7.29 -12.46 3.25
N ILE A 81 -6.10 -11.99 3.63
CA ILE A 81 -4.88 -12.82 3.71
C ILE A 81 -5.07 -13.95 4.73
N GLN A 82 -5.62 -13.64 5.90
CA GLN A 82 -5.90 -14.60 6.96
C GLN A 82 -6.84 -15.71 6.47
N ASN A 83 -7.90 -15.35 5.74
CA ASN A 83 -8.83 -16.31 5.16
C ASN A 83 -8.18 -17.20 4.08
N ALA A 84 -7.22 -16.67 3.31
CA ALA A 84 -6.48 -17.45 2.32
C ALA A 84 -5.53 -18.48 2.98
N LEU A 85 -4.85 -18.08 4.07
CA LEU A 85 -3.92 -18.92 4.82
C LEU A 85 -4.62 -20.04 5.60
N PHE A 86 -5.79 -19.77 6.20
CA PHE A 86 -6.53 -20.78 6.97
C PHE A 86 -7.11 -21.91 6.12
N LYS A 87 -7.29 -21.69 4.81
CA LYS A 87 -7.74 -22.74 3.89
C LYS A 87 -6.63 -23.76 3.57
N THR A 88 -5.36 -23.42 3.81
CA THR A 88 -4.23 -24.18 3.28
C THR A 88 -3.50 -25.06 4.29
N ASP A 89 -3.48 -24.75 5.60
CA ASP A 89 -2.93 -25.69 6.61
C ASP A 89 -3.29 -25.35 8.07
N ALA A 90 -3.39 -26.36 8.94
CA ALA A 90 -3.82 -26.24 10.36
C ALA A 90 -2.71 -25.81 11.34
N LEU A 91 -1.43 -26.07 10.99
CA LEU A 91 -0.30 -25.82 11.90
C LEU A 91 0.13 -24.34 11.94
N GLY A 92 0.03 -23.61 10.82
CA GLY A 92 0.27 -22.17 10.77
C GLY A 92 -0.82 -21.34 11.48
N VAL A 93 -2.04 -21.88 11.55
CA VAL A 93 -3.19 -21.27 12.24
C VAL A 93 -2.92 -21.11 13.74
N LEU A 94 -2.30 -22.12 14.37
CA LEU A 94 -2.03 -22.12 15.81
C LEU A 94 -1.02 -21.02 16.21
N ALA A 95 0.06 -20.84 15.44
CA ALA A 95 1.05 -19.79 15.71
C ALA A 95 0.45 -18.37 15.55
N PHE A 96 -0.44 -18.19 14.58
CA PHE A 96 -1.20 -16.95 14.40
C PHE A 96 -2.18 -16.70 15.56
N MET A 97 -2.97 -17.72 15.97
CA MET A 97 -3.94 -17.56 17.06
C MET A 97 -3.28 -17.17 18.39
N ILE A 98 -2.04 -17.60 18.62
CA ILE A 98 -1.31 -17.30 19.86
C ILE A 98 -0.65 -15.91 19.81
N SER A 99 -0.04 -15.53 18.69
CA SER A 99 0.77 -14.30 18.58
C SER A 99 0.00 -13.09 18.01
N GLY A 100 -1.10 -13.32 17.30
CA GLY A 100 -1.83 -12.30 16.54
C GLY A 100 -1.08 -11.75 15.31
N ALA A 101 0.15 -12.18 15.09
CA ALA A 101 1.02 -11.76 14.00
C ALA A 101 0.85 -12.70 12.79
N LEU A 102 0.64 -12.13 11.60
CA LEU A 102 0.55 -12.91 10.37
C LEU A 102 1.91 -13.58 10.09
N PRO A 103 1.91 -14.86 9.68
CA PRO A 103 3.14 -15.50 9.21
C PRO A 103 3.63 -14.84 7.91
N THR A 104 4.93 -14.95 7.65
CA THR A 104 5.51 -14.52 6.37
C THR A 104 4.98 -15.38 5.23
N ILE A 105 4.72 -14.77 4.06
CA ILE A 105 4.32 -15.50 2.84
C ILE A 105 5.55 -15.65 1.96
N ASP A 106 5.98 -16.90 1.74
CA ASP A 106 7.19 -17.26 1.00
C ASP A 106 8.45 -16.53 1.49
N GLY A 107 8.60 -16.35 2.81
CA GLY A 107 9.72 -15.63 3.42
C GLY A 107 9.66 -14.10 3.26
N THR A 108 8.55 -13.55 2.77
CA THR A 108 8.30 -12.10 2.69
C THR A 108 7.42 -11.62 3.83
N GLU A 109 7.83 -10.51 4.45
CA GLU A 109 7.10 -9.86 5.54
C GLU A 109 5.80 -9.18 5.06
N ILE A 110 4.80 -9.14 5.94
CA ILE A 110 3.54 -8.42 5.72
C ILE A 110 3.43 -7.27 6.71
N HIS A 111 3.38 -6.06 6.18
CA HIS A 111 3.18 -4.82 6.92
C HIS A 111 1.73 -4.35 6.79
N ILE A 112 1.09 -4.13 7.94
CA ILE A 112 -0.29 -3.65 8.02
C ILE A 112 -0.25 -2.18 8.41
N SER A 113 -0.76 -1.30 7.54
CA SER A 113 -0.80 0.14 7.79
C SER A 113 -2.23 0.66 7.89
N ALA A 114 -2.52 1.41 8.95
CA ALA A 114 -3.80 2.09 9.11
C ALA A 114 -3.97 3.28 8.16
N GLN A 115 -2.87 3.78 7.57
CA GLN A 115 -2.89 4.85 6.57
C GLN A 115 -3.19 4.32 5.16
N TYR A 116 -3.29 3.00 5.00
CA TYR A 116 -3.62 2.37 3.72
C TYR A 116 -5.12 2.46 3.48
N ASP A 117 -5.55 3.24 2.47
CA ASP A 117 -6.97 3.35 2.13
C ASP A 117 -7.50 1.99 1.62
N GLU A 118 -8.62 1.56 2.17
CA GLU A 118 -9.25 0.26 1.88
C GLU A 118 -10.67 0.40 1.31
N ALA A 119 -11.05 1.63 1.00
CA ALA A 119 -12.24 1.94 0.23
C ALA A 119 -11.79 2.20 -1.21
N LEU A 120 -11.57 1.12 -1.97
CA LEU A 120 -11.18 1.20 -3.38
C LEU A 120 -12.30 0.81 -4.34
N ALA A 121 -12.29 1.44 -5.52
CA ALA A 121 -13.03 0.98 -6.68
C ALA A 121 -12.39 -0.26 -7.30
N SER A 122 -13.06 -0.85 -8.30
CA SER A 122 -12.54 -1.94 -9.12
C SER A 122 -11.27 -1.58 -9.92
N SER A 123 -10.88 -0.31 -9.97
CA SER A 123 -9.60 0.11 -10.56
C SER A 123 -8.44 0.02 -9.57
N GLY A 124 -8.69 -0.38 -8.31
CA GLY A 124 -7.72 -0.30 -7.22
C GLY A 124 -7.40 1.12 -6.76
N LEU A 125 -8.11 2.13 -7.27
CA LEU A 125 -7.97 3.53 -6.88
C LEU A 125 -9.16 3.97 -6.03
N SER A 126 -8.94 4.96 -5.17
CA SER A 126 -10.01 5.55 -4.37
C SER A 126 -11.02 6.24 -5.30
N ALA A 127 -12.32 6.01 -5.10
CA ALA A 127 -13.37 6.62 -5.91
C ALA A 127 -14.50 7.14 -5.01
N PRO A 128 -15.22 8.20 -5.43
CA PRO A 128 -16.30 8.80 -4.65
C PRO A 128 -17.62 7.99 -4.67
N SER A 129 -17.62 6.74 -5.16
CA SER A 129 -18.85 5.95 -5.32
C SER A 129 -19.26 5.23 -4.03
N THR A 130 -20.46 4.64 -4.00
CA THR A 130 -20.99 3.86 -2.88
C THR A 130 -20.62 2.37 -2.92
N ASP A 131 -19.98 1.90 -4.00
CA ASP A 131 -19.61 0.48 -4.22
C ASP A 131 -18.18 0.17 -3.81
N VAL A 132 -17.79 0.68 -2.64
CA VAL A 132 -16.40 0.66 -2.19
C VAL A 132 -16.13 -0.53 -1.28
N LYS A 133 -16.13 -1.73 -1.88
CA LYS A 133 -15.95 -3.01 -1.16
C LYS A 133 -14.58 -3.65 -1.38
N HIS A 134 -13.70 -2.99 -2.11
CA HIS A 134 -12.42 -3.57 -2.50
C HIS A 134 -11.27 -3.01 -1.69
N THR A 135 -10.35 -3.90 -1.31
CA THR A 135 -9.03 -3.53 -0.78
C THR A 135 -7.94 -3.95 -1.77
N SER A 136 -6.70 -3.60 -1.48
CA SER A 136 -5.54 -4.02 -2.29
C SER A 136 -4.39 -4.45 -1.39
N ILE A 137 -3.54 -5.30 -1.96
CA ILE A 137 -2.34 -5.81 -1.31
C ILE A 137 -1.20 -5.57 -2.29
N VAL A 138 -0.17 -4.83 -1.87
CA VAL A 138 0.93 -4.40 -2.75
C VAL A 138 2.24 -4.98 -2.26
N CYS A 139 3.02 -5.57 -3.17
CA CYS A 139 4.41 -5.95 -2.95
C CYS A 139 5.33 -4.82 -3.38
N ALA A 140 6.30 -4.45 -2.55
CA ALA A 140 7.36 -3.54 -2.93
C ALA A 140 8.74 -4.18 -2.74
N HIS A 141 9.63 -4.02 -3.73
CA HIS A 141 11.04 -4.38 -3.61
C HIS A 141 11.81 -3.25 -2.91
N LYS A 142 12.10 -3.43 -1.62
CA LYS A 142 12.72 -2.42 -0.74
C LYS A 142 14.01 -1.81 -1.32
N PRO A 143 14.96 -2.61 -1.89
CA PRO A 143 16.20 -2.07 -2.42
C PRO A 143 16.02 -1.08 -3.58
N SER A 144 14.91 -1.14 -4.33
CA SER A 144 14.63 -0.24 -5.45
C SER A 144 14.21 1.16 -5.02
N PHE A 145 13.90 1.37 -3.74
CA PHE A 145 13.42 2.64 -3.21
C PHE A 145 14.43 3.33 -2.31
N ARG A 146 14.46 4.66 -2.34
CA ARG A 146 15.23 5.47 -1.40
C ARG A 146 14.43 6.68 -0.95
N ILE A 147 14.77 7.12 0.25
CA ILE A 147 14.36 8.40 0.79
C ILE A 147 15.50 9.38 0.54
N GLY A 148 15.23 10.43 -0.24
CA GLY A 148 16.12 11.56 -0.43
C GLY A 148 15.82 12.63 0.63
N GLN A 149 16.84 13.12 1.32
CA GLN A 149 16.69 14.20 2.28
C GLN A 149 17.60 15.36 1.89
N ARG A 150 17.00 16.50 1.52
CA ARG A 150 17.78 17.70 1.15
C ARG A 150 18.12 18.56 2.37
N ARG A 151 17.23 18.61 3.37
CA ARG A 151 17.41 19.34 4.63
C ARG A 151 16.83 18.55 5.80
N GLY A 152 17.44 18.72 6.97
CA GLY A 152 16.88 18.29 8.25
C GLY A 152 15.48 18.87 8.48
N VAL A 153 14.77 18.33 9.48
CA VAL A 153 13.61 19.03 10.03
C VAL A 153 14.13 20.28 10.74
N THR A 154 13.65 21.45 10.32
CA THR A 154 13.98 22.73 10.94
C THR A 154 12.73 23.30 11.58
N LEU A 155 12.89 23.86 12.78
CA LEU A 155 11.83 24.47 13.56
C LEU A 155 12.17 25.94 13.75
N GLU A 156 11.30 26.82 13.28
CA GLU A 156 11.43 28.26 13.43
C GLU A 156 10.31 28.77 14.34
N PHE A 157 10.70 29.61 15.29
CA PHE A 157 9.83 30.19 16.31
C PHE A 157 9.77 31.69 16.08
N ASN A 158 8.56 32.24 15.89
CA ASN A 158 8.38 33.66 15.72
C ASN A 158 7.20 34.16 16.56
N LYS A 159 7.35 35.30 17.23
CA LYS A 159 6.25 35.99 17.90
C LYS A 159 5.71 37.06 16.95
N ASN A 160 4.47 36.88 16.50
CA ASN A 160 3.79 37.93 15.76
C ASN A 160 3.34 39.02 16.74
N ILE A 161 4.02 40.17 16.70
CA ILE A 161 3.81 41.29 17.62
C ILE A 161 2.43 41.93 17.42
N LEU A 162 1.91 41.95 16.18
CA LEU A 162 0.63 42.56 15.84
C LEU A 162 -0.54 41.75 16.41
N THR A 163 -0.45 40.42 16.36
CA THR A 163 -1.51 39.52 16.86
C THR A 163 -1.23 38.98 18.27
N GLN A 164 -0.07 39.30 18.85
CA GLN A 164 0.42 38.73 20.12
C GLN A 164 0.43 37.18 20.15
N GLN A 165 0.53 36.54 18.99
CA GLN A 165 0.55 35.07 18.87
C GLN A 165 1.97 34.55 18.69
N GLN A 166 2.24 33.38 19.27
CA GLN A 166 3.43 32.60 18.95
C GLN A 166 3.14 31.70 17.76
N GLN A 167 3.98 31.81 16.74
CA GLN A 167 3.91 31.01 15.53
C GLN A 167 5.10 30.07 15.49
N PHE A 168 4.82 28.84 15.10
CA PHE A 168 5.78 27.76 14.98
C PHE A 168 5.70 27.25 13.56
N VAL A 169 6.82 27.28 12.84
CA VAL A 169 6.91 26.77 11.47
C VAL A 169 7.91 25.64 11.45
N ALA A 170 7.43 24.45 11.11
CA ALA A 170 8.27 23.30 10.84
C ALA A 170 8.46 23.16 9.34
N THR A 171 9.71 23.09 8.88
CA THR A 171 10.01 22.79 7.47
C THR A 171 10.86 21.52 7.37
N ALA A 172 10.45 20.63 6.48
CA ALA A 172 11.18 19.43 6.11
C ALA A 172 11.16 19.31 4.59
N ARG A 173 12.25 18.78 4.02
CA ARG A 173 12.33 18.52 2.58
C ARG A 173 12.86 17.13 2.33
N TRP A 174 11.90 16.22 2.21
CA TRP A 174 12.11 14.82 1.89
C TRP A 174 11.56 14.50 0.52
N ASP A 175 12.08 13.45 -0.07
CA ASP A 175 11.59 12.83 -1.29
C ASP A 175 11.60 11.31 -1.13
N PHE A 176 10.63 10.63 -1.72
CA PHE A 176 10.59 9.18 -1.77
C PHE A 176 10.39 8.74 -3.21
N GLY A 177 11.32 7.95 -3.72
CA GLY A 177 11.32 7.56 -5.12
C GLY A 177 12.04 6.25 -5.39
N LYS A 178 11.77 5.71 -6.58
CA LYS A 178 12.54 4.59 -7.13
C LYS A 178 13.88 5.10 -7.66
N ILE A 179 14.94 4.34 -7.45
CA ILE A 179 16.26 4.58 -8.08
C ILE A 179 16.36 3.88 -9.44
N SER A 180 15.56 2.83 -9.65
CA SER A 180 15.59 2.04 -10.86
C SER A 180 15.06 2.82 -12.07
N ALA A 181 15.50 2.40 -13.26
CA ALA A 181 15.03 2.96 -14.53
C ALA A 181 13.49 2.91 -14.64
N ASP A 182 12.93 3.76 -15.51
CA ASP A 182 11.48 3.86 -15.63
C ASP A 182 10.80 2.60 -16.16
N SER A 183 11.54 1.83 -16.96
CA SER A 183 11.14 0.54 -17.50
C SER A 183 11.16 -0.60 -16.48
N ILE A 184 11.65 -0.37 -15.25
CA ILE A 184 11.61 -1.35 -14.17
C ILE A 184 10.48 -0.94 -13.24
N LYS A 185 9.56 -1.89 -13.02
CA LYS A 185 8.45 -1.75 -12.10
C LYS A 185 8.69 -2.61 -10.85
N PRO A 186 9.26 -2.01 -9.78
CA PRO A 186 9.64 -2.72 -8.56
C PRO A 186 8.48 -2.90 -7.58
N VAL A 187 7.24 -2.67 -8.05
CA VAL A 187 6.03 -2.78 -7.28
C VAL A 187 5.02 -3.51 -8.14
N ALA A 188 4.42 -4.53 -7.56
CA ALA A 188 3.28 -5.23 -8.14
C ALA A 188 2.26 -5.47 -7.05
N GLY A 189 1.03 -5.76 -7.42
CA GLY A 189 -0.01 -5.93 -6.42
C GLY A 189 -1.25 -6.63 -6.93
N MET A 190 -2.07 -6.97 -5.96
CA MET A 190 -3.38 -7.56 -6.13
C MET A 190 -4.39 -6.45 -5.85
N LEU A 191 -5.11 -6.05 -6.88
CA LEU A 191 -6.21 -5.11 -6.79
C LEU A 191 -7.52 -5.88 -6.62
N ASN A 192 -8.56 -5.19 -6.15
CA ASN A 192 -9.93 -5.71 -6.06
C ASN A 192 -10.17 -6.83 -5.06
N VAL A 193 -9.25 -7.03 -4.11
CA VAL A 193 -9.38 -8.03 -3.07
C VAL A 193 -10.67 -7.76 -2.29
N GLN A 194 -11.65 -8.65 -2.41
CA GLN A 194 -12.85 -8.57 -1.59
C GLN A 194 -12.54 -9.07 -0.18
N HIS A 195 -13.04 -8.34 0.80
CA HIS A 195 -13.10 -8.76 2.19
C HIS A 195 -14.56 -9.08 2.49
N THR A 196 -14.85 -10.27 3.00
CA THR A 196 -16.15 -10.55 3.60
C THR A 196 -16.30 -9.67 4.83
N ALA A 197 -17.43 -8.96 4.92
CA ALA A 197 -17.85 -8.28 6.14
C ALA A 197 -18.04 -9.31 7.27
#